data_AF-X1CGT4-F1
#
_entry.id   AF-X1CGT4-F1
#
_cell.length_a   1.000
_cell.length_b   1.000
_cell.length_c   1.000
_cell.angle_alpha   90.00
_cell.angle_beta   90.00
_cell.angle_gamma   90.00
#
_symmetry.space_group_name_H-M   'P 1'
#
loop_
_entity.id
_entity.type
_entity.pdbx_description
1 polymer ?
#
loop_
_entity_poly.entity_id
_entity_poly.type
_entity_poly.pdbx_seq_one_letter_code
_entity_poly.pdbx_strand_id
1 'polypeptide(L)'
;VSLFKINPKRKYPKIKYNKTIPTLSGLFVAVGVVLPAIFIFYLMMALLEDVGYMPRLAVLIDTIFHKIGLHGYAIVPSILALGCNVPAVTATRILETKKQRFIMMTLLAIFIPCGAQLGIMQEVIPESVGIVLLYLIFGYFLFGFILNKLTPG
;
A
#
# COMPACT_ATOMS: atom_id res chain seq x y z
N VAL A 1 -13.17 0.93 13.33
CA VAL A 1 -13.47 1.95 12.29
C VAL A 1 -14.61 2.92 12.71
N SER A 2 -14.80 3.22 14.01
CA SER A 2 -15.68 4.33 14.45
C SER A 2 -15.11 5.20 15.59
N LEU A 3 -13.83 5.02 15.98
CA LEU A 3 -13.21 5.75 17.10
C LEU A 3 -12.10 6.74 16.68
N PHE A 4 -12.00 7.06 15.39
CA PHE A 4 -11.12 8.13 14.91
C PHE A 4 -11.94 9.28 14.33
N LYS A 5 -12.98 9.70 15.06
CA LYS A 5 -13.61 11.01 14.85
C LYS A 5 -12.66 12.05 15.43
N ILE A 6 -11.64 12.40 14.64
CA ILE A 6 -10.70 13.47 14.97
C ILE A 6 -11.52 14.75 15.01
N ASN A 7 -11.80 15.19 16.23
CA ASN A 7 -12.32 16.50 16.51
C ASN A 7 -11.25 17.53 16.05
N PRO A 8 -11.58 18.49 15.17
CA PRO A 8 -10.62 19.42 14.55
C PRO A 8 -9.96 20.41 15.54
N LYS A 9 -10.24 20.28 16.85
CA LYS A 9 -9.65 21.07 17.94
C LYS A 9 -8.51 20.37 18.69
N ARG A 10 -8.05 19.17 18.29
CA ARG A 10 -6.93 18.49 18.96
C ARG A 10 -5.58 19.07 18.54
N LYS A 11 -5.28 20.22 19.16
CA LYS A 11 -3.97 20.80 19.41
C LYS A 11 -2.90 19.70 19.46
N TYR A 12 -2.00 19.69 18.48
CA TYR A 12 -0.83 18.82 18.43
C TYR A 12 -0.22 18.68 19.84
N PRO A 13 -0.05 17.45 20.38
CA PRO A 13 0.67 17.30 21.63
C PRO A 13 2.07 17.88 21.40
N LYS A 14 2.38 18.98 22.10
CA LYS A 14 3.70 19.63 22.10
C LYS A 14 4.67 18.68 22.80
N ILE A 15 5.21 17.72 22.06
CA ILE A 15 6.34 16.92 22.50
C ILE A 15 7.48 17.91 22.70
N LYS A 16 7.95 18.08 23.94
CA LYS A 16 9.10 18.93 24.27
C LYS A 16 10.32 18.40 23.52
N TYR A 17 10.60 18.99 22.36
CA TYR A 17 11.87 18.83 21.65
C TYR A 17 12.95 19.55 22.45
N ASN A 18 13.72 18.80 23.24
CA ASN A 18 15.02 19.27 23.68
C ASN A 18 15.92 19.43 22.43
N LYS A 19 16.57 20.56 22.33
CA LYS A 19 17.07 21.19 21.09
C LYS A 19 18.46 20.69 20.67
N THR A 20 18.74 19.39 20.77
CA THR A 20 20.15 18.92 20.63
C THR A 20 20.42 17.91 19.52
N ILE A 21 19.44 17.20 18.93
CA ILE A 21 19.80 16.17 17.93
C ILE A 21 18.69 16.01 16.86
N PRO A 22 18.65 16.83 15.80
CA PRO A 22 17.73 16.62 14.67
C PRO A 22 17.93 15.27 13.96
N THR A 23 19.06 14.59 14.19
CA THR A 23 19.36 13.23 13.67
C THR A 23 18.72 12.11 14.49
N LEU A 24 18.49 12.30 15.80
CA LEU A 24 17.97 11.26 16.67
C LEU A 24 16.45 11.13 16.53
N SER A 25 15.71 12.21 16.24
CA SER A 25 14.25 12.17 16.12
C SER A 25 13.78 11.32 14.94
N GLY A 26 14.44 11.42 13.79
CA GLY A 26 14.16 10.57 12.62
C GLY A 26 14.43 9.09 12.91
N LEU A 27 15.54 8.80 13.58
CA LEU A 27 15.89 7.43 13.98
C LEU A 27 14.93 6.89 15.05
N PHE A 28 14.52 7.72 16.01
CA PHE A 28 13.61 7.31 17.07
C PHE A 28 12.18 7.04 16.54
N VAL A 29 11.73 7.80 15.54
CA VAL A 29 10.45 7.52 14.86
C VAL A 29 10.55 6.27 13.99
N ALA A 30 11.65 6.10 13.24
CA ALA A 30 11.87 4.91 12.43
C ALA A 30 11.97 3.63 13.29
N VAL A 31 12.76 3.66 14.37
CA VAL A 31 12.97 2.50 15.24
C VAL A 31 11.80 2.28 16.19
N GLY A 32 11.21 3.36 16.73
CA GLY A 32 10.15 3.26 17.74
C GLY A 32 8.74 3.04 17.17
N VAL A 33 8.45 3.49 15.94
CA VAL A 33 7.11 3.40 15.35
C VAL A 33 7.08 2.51 14.12
N VAL A 34 8.07 2.62 13.22
CA VAL A 34 8.06 1.87 11.95
C VAL A 34 8.49 0.42 12.15
N LEU A 35 9.51 0.17 12.97
CA LEU A 35 10.00 -1.19 13.25
C LEU A 35 8.92 -2.10 13.85
N PRO A 36 8.18 -1.70 14.92
CA PRO A 36 7.13 -2.53 15.49
C PRO A 36 5.95 -2.69 14.54
N ALA A 37 5.61 -1.65 13.78
CA ALA A 37 4.54 -1.72 12.78
C ALA A 37 4.86 -2.75 11.70
N ILE A 38 6.07 -2.73 11.13
CA ILE A 38 6.49 -3.71 10.13
C ILE A 38 6.51 -5.13 10.70
N PHE A 39 6.97 -5.30 11.94
CA PHE A 39 6.99 -6.60 12.61
C PHE A 39 5.58 -7.18 12.74
N ILE A 40 4.62 -6.38 13.23
CA ILE A 40 3.23 -6.83 13.37
C ILE A 40 2.56 -7.11 12.02
N PHE A 41 2.85 -6.30 10.99
CA PHE A 41 2.33 -6.48 9.64
C PHE A 41 2.83 -7.79 9.02
N TYR A 42 4.12 -8.08 9.14
CA TYR A 42 4.70 -9.34 8.64
C TYR A 42 4.17 -10.56 9.41
N LEU A 43 4.01 -10.45 10.73
CA LEU A 43 3.41 -11.52 11.52
C LEU A 43 1.98 -11.85 11.05
N MET A 44 1.18 -10.82 10.76
CA MET A 44 -0.17 -11.00 10.22
C MET A 44 -0.16 -11.63 8.82
N MET A 45 0.77 -11.22 7.96
CA MET A 45 0.87 -11.80 6.61
C MET A 45 1.36 -13.24 6.61
N ALA A 46 2.30 -13.59 7.49
CA ALA A 46 2.73 -14.97 7.68
C ALA A 46 1.54 -15.85 8.07
N LEU A 47 0.73 -15.42 9.05
CA LEU A 47 -0.49 -16.16 9.43
C LEU A 47 -1.49 -16.29 8.28
N LEU A 48 -1.65 -15.27 7.43
CA LEU A 48 -2.58 -15.31 6.30
C LEU A 48 -2.10 -16.27 5.19
N GLU A 49 -0.79 -16.36 5.02
CA GLU A 49 -0.12 -17.30 4.11
C GLU A 49 -0.24 -18.74 4.62
N ASP A 50 0.01 -18.96 5.93
CA ASP A 50 -0.08 -20.27 6.59
C ASP A 50 -1.51 -20.84 6.58
N VAL A 51 -2.53 -19.98 6.65
CA VAL A 51 -3.96 -20.38 6.55
C VAL A 51 -4.34 -20.78 5.11
N GLY A 52 -3.44 -20.59 4.13
CA GLY A 52 -3.70 -20.91 2.72
C GLY A 52 -4.73 -19.98 2.09
N TYR A 53 -4.93 -18.77 2.63
CA TYR A 53 -5.89 -17.81 2.09
C TYR A 53 -5.40 -17.18 0.78
N MET A 54 -4.08 -16.95 0.66
CA MET A 54 -3.45 -16.41 -0.56
C MET A 54 -3.74 -17.22 -1.83
N PRO A 55 -3.53 -18.56 -1.87
CA PRO A 55 -3.80 -19.33 -3.08
C PRO A 55 -5.30 -19.34 -3.45
N ARG A 56 -6.22 -19.32 -2.47
CA ARG A 56 -7.66 -19.24 -2.76
C ARG A 56 -8.06 -17.88 -3.35
N LEU A 57 -7.53 -16.79 -2.82
CA LEU A 57 -7.79 -15.44 -3.35
C LEU A 57 -7.18 -15.26 -4.74
N ALA A 58 -5.96 -15.77 -4.96
CA ALA A 58 -5.28 -15.64 -6.24
C ALA A 58 -6.10 -16.25 -7.38
N VAL A 59 -6.66 -17.46 -7.19
CA VAL A 59 -7.49 -18.13 -8.20
C VAL A 59 -8.79 -17.37 -8.48
N LEU A 60 -9.43 -16.81 -7.45
CA LEU A 60 -10.67 -16.05 -7.61
C LEU A 60 -10.48 -14.78 -8.45
N ILE A 61 -9.33 -14.14 -8.31
CA ILE A 61 -9.04 -12.81 -8.89
C ILE A 61 -8.15 -12.93 -10.15
N ASP A 62 -7.71 -14.14 -10.49
CA ASP A 62 -6.83 -14.43 -11.62
C ASP A 62 -7.40 -13.90 -12.94
N THR A 63 -8.71 -14.08 -13.20
CA THR A 63 -9.34 -13.63 -14.45
C THR A 63 -9.25 -12.12 -14.67
N ILE A 64 -9.26 -11.33 -13.59
CA ILE A 64 -9.20 -9.87 -13.64
C ILE A 64 -7.76 -9.44 -13.95
N PHE A 65 -6.79 -10.00 -13.25
CA PHE A 65 -5.38 -9.66 -13.44
C PHE A 65 -4.81 -10.18 -14.76
N HIS A 66 -5.34 -11.30 -15.26
CA HIS A 66 -4.96 -11.83 -16.57
C HIS A 66 -5.34 -10.89 -17.72
N LYS A 67 -6.43 -10.10 -17.60
CA LYS A 67 -6.74 -9.03 -18.58
C LYS A 67 -5.69 -7.92 -18.62
N ILE A 68 -4.98 -7.72 -17.52
CA ILE A 68 -3.90 -6.75 -17.34
C ILE A 68 -2.54 -7.39 -17.68
N GLY A 69 -2.49 -8.69 -18.01
CA GLY A 69 -1.25 -9.42 -18.31
C GLY A 69 -0.44 -9.80 -17.07
N LEU A 70 -1.07 -9.78 -15.89
CA LEU A 70 -0.44 -10.14 -14.62
C LEU A 70 -0.98 -11.46 -14.09
N HIS A 71 -0.15 -12.15 -13.30
CA HIS A 71 -0.54 -13.37 -12.61
C HIS A 71 -1.46 -13.07 -11.41
N GLY A 72 -2.41 -13.97 -11.08
CA GLY A 72 -3.32 -13.82 -9.96
C GLY A 72 -2.65 -13.56 -8.60
N TYR A 73 -1.37 -13.93 -8.43
CA TYR A 73 -0.57 -13.61 -7.23
C TYR A 73 -0.35 -12.10 -7.01
N ALA A 74 -0.54 -11.27 -8.04
CA ALA A 74 -0.42 -9.82 -7.97
C ALA A 74 -1.49 -9.14 -7.06
N ILE A 75 -2.57 -9.85 -6.71
CA ILE A 75 -3.54 -9.35 -5.73
C ILE A 75 -2.91 -9.10 -4.36
N VAL A 76 -1.97 -9.96 -3.95
CA VAL A 76 -1.31 -9.88 -2.65
C VAL A 76 -0.65 -8.51 -2.45
N PRO A 77 0.35 -8.10 -3.26
CA PRO A 77 1.00 -6.80 -3.09
C PRO A 77 0.04 -5.62 -3.25
N SER A 78 -1.02 -5.73 -4.05
CA SER A 78 -2.03 -4.66 -4.16
C SER A 78 -2.80 -4.43 -2.85
N ILE A 79 -3.11 -5.50 -2.11
CA ILE A 79 -3.75 -5.39 -0.79
C ILE A 79 -2.76 -4.85 0.25
N LEU A 80 -1.49 -5.29 0.24
CA LEU A 80 -0.47 -4.77 1.16
C LEU A 80 -0.24 -3.26 0.98
N ALA A 81 -0.27 -2.78 -0.27
CA ALA A 81 0.05 -1.39 -0.60
C ALA A 81 -0.93 -0.39 0.02
N LEU A 82 -2.20 -0.78 0.17
CA LEU A 82 -3.21 0.04 0.89
C LEU A 82 -2.80 0.33 2.34
N GLY A 83 -2.03 -0.56 2.96
CA GLY A 83 -1.40 -0.32 4.25
C GLY A 83 -0.12 0.50 4.10
N CYS A 84 0.90 -0.12 3.51
CA CYS A 84 2.21 0.50 3.31
C CYS A 84 2.87 0.01 2.01
N ASN A 85 3.37 0.95 1.21
CA ASN A 85 4.02 0.63 -0.07
C ASN A 85 5.36 -0.10 0.10
N VAL A 86 6.06 0.07 1.22
CA VAL A 86 7.37 -0.57 1.45
C VAL A 86 7.28 -2.11 1.49
N PRO A 87 6.50 -2.76 2.37
CA PRO A 87 6.36 -4.21 2.37
C PRO A 87 5.63 -4.71 1.12
N ALA A 88 4.75 -3.92 0.52
CA ALA A 88 4.06 -4.28 -0.72
C ALA A 88 5.02 -4.44 -1.90
N VAL A 89 5.94 -3.49 -2.07
CA VAL A 89 6.99 -3.56 -3.10
C VAL A 89 7.90 -4.77 -2.84
N THR A 90 8.26 -5.05 -1.59
CA THR A 90 9.04 -6.26 -1.23
C THR A 90 8.29 -7.55 -1.55
N ALA A 91 6.98 -7.58 -1.34
CA ALA A 91 6.13 -8.74 -1.66
C ALA A 91 6.08 -9.03 -3.17
N THR A 92 6.33 -8.05 -4.06
CA THR A 92 6.33 -8.31 -5.51
C THR A 92 7.40 -9.31 -5.98
N ARG A 93 8.40 -9.65 -5.14
CA ARG A 93 9.42 -10.66 -5.45
C ARG A 93 8.83 -12.04 -5.77
N ILE A 94 7.64 -12.36 -5.26
CA ILE A 94 6.94 -13.63 -5.51
C ILE A 94 6.43 -13.78 -6.96
N LEU A 95 6.38 -12.70 -7.76
CA LEU A 95 5.99 -12.79 -9.17
C LEU A 95 7.09 -13.44 -10.01
N GLU A 96 6.71 -14.31 -10.96
CA GLU A 96 7.65 -15.11 -11.74
C GLU A 96 8.55 -14.27 -12.66
N THR A 97 7.97 -13.33 -13.42
CA THR A 97 8.70 -12.57 -14.44
C THR A 97 9.17 -11.20 -13.95
N LYS A 98 10.40 -10.81 -14.31
CA LYS A 98 10.93 -9.45 -14.02
C LYS A 98 10.05 -8.34 -14.61
N LYS A 99 9.43 -8.57 -15.78
CA LYS A 99 8.49 -7.65 -16.42
C LYS A 99 7.25 -7.40 -15.54
N GLN A 100 6.59 -8.46 -15.10
CA GLN A 100 5.42 -8.34 -14.21
C GLN A 100 5.77 -7.67 -12.88
N ARG A 101 6.96 -7.95 -12.32
CA ARG A 101 7.45 -7.25 -11.11
C ARG A 101 7.59 -5.75 -11.34
N PHE A 102 8.21 -5.34 -12.44
CA PHE A 102 8.39 -3.91 -12.75
C PHE A 102 7.04 -3.20 -12.96
N ILE A 103 6.13 -3.83 -13.71
CA ILE A 103 4.77 -3.33 -13.92
C ILE A 103 4.10 -3.13 -12.56
N MET A 104 4.07 -4.16 -11.71
CA MET A 104 3.46 -4.03 -10.38
C MET A 104 4.11 -2.97 -9.51
N MET A 105 5.43 -2.94 -9.37
CA MET A 105 6.10 -1.91 -8.57
C MET A 105 5.70 -0.48 -8.97
N THR A 106 5.59 -0.23 -10.28
CA THR A 106 5.20 1.07 -10.83
C THR A 106 3.74 1.39 -10.52
N LEU A 107 2.84 0.41 -10.68
CA LEU A 107 1.42 0.55 -10.36
C LEU A 107 1.18 0.82 -8.86
N LEU A 108 1.85 0.08 -7.98
CA LEU A 108 1.73 0.24 -6.52
C LEU A 108 2.20 1.62 -6.08
N ALA A 109 3.34 2.10 -6.61
CA ALA A 109 3.95 3.35 -6.17
C ALA A 109 3.13 4.60 -6.57
N ILE A 110 2.43 4.56 -7.72
CA ILE A 110 1.77 5.74 -8.28
C ILE A 110 0.25 5.77 -8.03
N PHE A 111 -0.43 4.61 -8.11
CA PHE A 111 -1.89 4.56 -8.05
C PHE A 111 -2.44 4.16 -6.68
N ILE A 112 -1.66 3.50 -5.83
CA ILE A 112 -2.14 3.05 -4.53
C ILE A 112 -1.67 4.04 -3.45
N PRO A 113 -2.60 4.81 -2.85
CA PRO A 113 -2.26 5.67 -1.73
C PRO A 113 -2.01 4.79 -0.50
N CYS A 114 -0.91 5.04 0.20
CA CYS A 114 -0.63 4.34 1.45
C CYS A 114 -1.61 4.78 2.55
N GLY A 115 -1.72 4.01 3.63
CA GLY A 115 -2.62 4.33 4.74
C GLY A 115 -2.40 5.73 5.33
N ALA A 116 -1.16 6.22 5.31
CA ALA A 116 -0.84 7.58 5.74
C ALA A 116 -1.41 8.65 4.79
N GLN A 117 -1.32 8.45 3.47
CA GLN A 117 -1.90 9.36 2.48
C GLN A 117 -3.42 9.37 2.55
N LEU A 118 -4.05 8.21 2.73
CA LEU A 118 -5.49 8.10 2.91
C LEU A 118 -5.97 8.87 4.14
N GLY A 119 -5.23 8.82 5.25
CA GLY A 119 -5.53 9.60 6.45
C GLY A 119 -5.50 11.11 6.20
N ILE A 120 -4.48 11.60 5.49
CA ILE A 120 -4.35 13.02 5.14
C ILE A 120 -5.47 13.45 4.18
N MET A 121 -5.80 12.63 3.18
CA MET A 121 -6.87 12.94 2.23
C MET A 121 -8.23 13.12 2.93
N GLN A 122 -8.53 12.27 3.92
CA GLN A 122 -9.75 12.36 4.72
C GLN A 122 -9.80 13.61 5.59
N GLU A 123 -8.64 14.08 6.10
CA GLU A 123 -8.56 15.26 6.93
C GLU A 123 -8.62 16.57 6.13
N VAL A 124 -8.03 16.60 4.93
CA VAL A 124 -7.92 17.85 4.14
C VAL A 124 -9.16 18.09 3.28
N ILE A 125 -9.71 17.09 2.58
CA ILE A 125 -10.90 17.28 1.73
C ILE A 125 -11.85 16.06 1.78
N PRO A 126 -12.70 15.94 2.83
CA PRO A 126 -13.53 14.75 3.04
C PRO A 126 -14.56 14.50 1.94
N GLU A 127 -15.10 15.55 1.29
CA GLU A 127 -16.12 15.38 0.25
C GLU A 127 -15.59 14.85 -1.08
N SER A 128 -14.33 15.13 -1.43
CA SER A 128 -13.76 14.72 -2.73
C SER A 128 -12.97 13.41 -2.66
N VAL A 129 -12.79 12.79 -1.49
CA VAL A 129 -11.98 11.56 -1.35
C VAL A 129 -12.52 10.43 -2.23
N GLY A 130 -13.85 10.29 -2.32
CA GLY A 130 -14.47 9.25 -3.15
C GLY A 130 -14.14 9.40 -4.63
N ILE A 131 -14.15 10.65 -5.13
CA ILE A 131 -13.87 10.96 -6.54
C ILE A 131 -12.39 10.70 -6.86
N VAL A 132 -11.49 11.13 -5.97
CA VAL A 132 -10.05 10.91 -6.12
C VAL A 132 -9.71 9.41 -6.13
N LEU A 133 -10.32 8.63 -5.24
CA LEU A 133 -10.11 7.18 -5.19
C LEU A 133 -10.60 6.49 -6.48
N LEU A 134 -11.73 6.95 -7.03
CA LEU A 134 -12.26 6.43 -8.29
C LEU A 134 -11.33 6.73 -9.47
N TYR A 135 -10.78 7.94 -9.55
CA TYR A 135 -9.74 8.27 -10.54
C TYR A 135 -8.48 7.41 -10.39
N LEU A 136 -8.04 7.13 -9.16
CA LEU A 136 -6.88 6.27 -8.91
C LEU A 136 -7.13 4.81 -9.32
N ILE A 137 -8.31 4.26 -9.03
CA ILE A 137 -8.70 2.91 -9.46
C ILE A 137 -8.82 2.81 -10.98
N PHE A 138 -9.41 3.82 -11.61
CA PHE A 138 -9.50 3.87 -13.07
C PHE A 138 -8.11 3.97 -13.70
N GLY A 139 -7.25 4.82 -13.13
CA GLY A 139 -5.85 4.95 -13.50
C GLY A 139 -5.07 3.64 -13.34
N TYR A 140 -5.25 2.92 -12.23
CA TYR A 140 -4.62 1.62 -11.98
C TYR A 140 -4.95 0.63 -13.11
N PHE A 141 -6.23 0.53 -13.49
CA PHE A 141 -6.65 -0.36 -14.57
C PHE A 141 -6.15 0.07 -15.94
N LEU A 142 -6.26 1.36 -16.26
CA LEU A 142 -5.85 1.92 -17.55
C LEU A 142 -4.33 1.79 -17.74
N PHE A 143 -3.56 2.14 -16.72
CA PHE A 143 -2.10 2.08 -16.76
C PHE A 143 -1.59 0.64 -16.69
N GLY A 144 -2.30 -0.26 -16.00
CA GLY A 144 -2.04 -1.69 -16.10
C GLY A 144 -2.21 -2.21 -17.52
N PHE A 145 -3.31 -1.83 -18.18
CA PHE A 145 -3.56 -2.22 -19.58
C PHE A 145 -2.54 -1.60 -20.56
N ILE A 146 -2.16 -0.33 -20.35
CA ILE A 146 -1.18 0.34 -21.21
C ILE A 146 0.21 -0.30 -21.07
N LEU A 147 0.64 -0.61 -19.84
CA LEU A 147 1.93 -1.23 -19.56
C LEU A 147 2.04 -2.64 -20.15
N ASN A 148 0.94 -3.40 -20.12
CA ASN A 148 0.85 -4.71 -20.78
C ASN A 148 1.08 -4.59 -22.30
N LYS A 149 0.48 -3.56 -22.93
CA LYS A 149 0.62 -3.34 -24.38
C LYS A 149 1.99 -2.75 -24.77
N LEU A 150 2.59 -1.94 -23.90
CA LEU A 150 3.90 -1.31 -24.09
C LEU A 150 5.07 -2.28 -23.88
N THR A 151 4.88 -3.32 -23.07
CA THR A 151 5.93 -4.28 -22.75
C THR A 151 5.65 -5.61 -23.42
N PRO A 152 5.99 -5.80 -24.72
CA PRO A 152 5.89 -7.10 -25.36
C PRO A 152 6.88 -8.05 -24.66
N GLY A 153 6.38 -9.15 -24.11
CA GLY A 153 7.18 -10.09 -23.32
C GLY A 153 6.50 -11.40 -23.06
#